data_AF-A0A8X6KFW2-F1
#
_entry.id   AF-A0A8X6KFW2-F1
#
_cell.length_a   1.000
_cell.length_b   1.000
_cell.length_c   1.000
_cell.angle_alpha   90.00
_cell.angle_beta   90.00
_cell.angle_gamma   90.00
#
_symmetry.space_group_name_H-M   'P 1'
#
loop_
_entity.id
_entity.type
_entity.pdbx_description
1 polymer ?
#
loop_
_entity_poly.entity_id
_entity_poly.type
_entity_poly.pdbx_seq_one_letter_code
_entity_poly.pdbx_strand_id
1 'polypeptide(L)'
;MDYSNYPEDHDLFNLSNEGRLGALKNETCEPIKEFIGLKCKMYCMVFGNNSKKTAKGIRKSCVENLNAELYKSVLSERLFLRHKQNILVTKNHDIKRVAQNKIGLTPFNDKKFILGDGINCYPFGHYAIDETDE
;
A
#
# COMPACT_ATOMS: atom_id res chain seq x y z
N MET A 1 4.56 -5.03 24.70
CA MET A 1 3.50 -5.03 23.66
C MET A 1 2.23 -4.50 24.29
N ASP A 2 1.51 -3.65 23.59
CA ASP A 2 0.22 -3.10 23.97
C ASP A 2 -0.89 -4.02 23.40
N TYR A 3 -1.60 -4.69 24.32
CA TYR A 3 -2.72 -5.60 24.07
C TYR A 3 -4.04 -5.01 24.57
N SER A 4 -4.09 -3.71 24.86
CA SER A 4 -5.28 -3.00 25.36
C SER A 4 -6.47 -3.02 24.39
N ASN A 5 -6.24 -3.34 23.13
CA ASN A 5 -7.26 -3.40 22.08
C ASN A 5 -7.81 -4.81 21.81
N TYR A 6 -7.44 -5.79 22.63
CA TYR A 6 -8.08 -7.10 22.63
C TYR A 6 -9.43 -7.03 23.36
N PRO A 7 -10.35 -7.98 23.11
CA PRO A 7 -11.55 -8.14 23.94
C PRO A 7 -11.17 -8.42 25.40
N GLU A 8 -11.93 -7.91 26.36
CA GLU A 8 -11.66 -8.13 27.81
C GLU A 8 -11.64 -9.61 28.20
N ASP A 9 -12.37 -10.45 27.46
CA ASP A 9 -12.46 -11.90 27.64
C ASP A 9 -11.23 -12.68 27.11
N HIS A 10 -10.31 -12.00 26.41
CA HIS A 10 -9.17 -12.67 25.77
C HIS A 10 -8.00 -12.83 26.76
N ASP A 11 -7.37 -14.01 26.82
CA ASP A 11 -6.26 -14.33 27.75
C ASP A 11 -5.10 -13.32 27.75
N LEU A 12 -4.84 -12.73 26.59
CA LEU A 12 -3.77 -11.74 26.40
C LEU A 12 -4.17 -10.28 26.67
N PHE A 13 -5.44 -10.00 26.99
CA PHE A 13 -5.92 -8.65 27.26
C PHE A 13 -5.18 -8.06 28.47
N ASN A 14 -4.55 -6.90 28.27
CA ASN A 14 -3.79 -6.23 29.32
C ASN A 14 -3.67 -4.73 29.04
N LEU A 15 -4.06 -3.90 30.01
CA LEU A 15 -4.00 -2.43 29.97
C LEU A 15 -2.64 -1.85 30.40
N SER A 16 -1.72 -2.66 30.91
CA SER A 16 -0.44 -2.19 31.52
C SER A 16 0.45 -1.38 30.56
N ASN A 17 0.30 -1.56 29.24
CA ASN A 17 1.08 -0.86 28.22
C ASN A 17 0.22 0.07 27.35
N GLU A 18 -1.04 0.31 27.73
CA GLU A 18 -1.95 1.16 26.96
C GLU A 18 -1.37 2.57 26.80
N GLY A 19 -1.19 3.01 25.56
CA GLY A 19 -0.69 4.36 25.26
C GLY A 19 0.74 4.64 25.72
N ARG A 20 1.47 3.63 26.20
CA ARG A 20 2.85 3.79 26.67
C ARG A 20 3.78 4.08 25.49
N LEU A 21 4.50 5.19 25.56
CA LEU A 21 5.49 5.55 24.54
C LEU A 21 6.55 4.44 24.39
N GLY A 22 6.82 4.05 23.14
CA GLY A 22 7.78 2.98 22.83
C GLY A 22 7.21 1.56 22.94
N ALA A 23 5.98 1.38 23.43
CA ALA A 23 5.31 0.09 23.36
C ALA A 23 4.78 -0.16 21.94
N LEU A 24 5.05 -1.36 21.40
CA LEU A 24 4.47 -1.82 20.15
C LEU A 24 3.00 -2.17 20.36
N LYS A 25 2.10 -1.63 19.55
CA LYS A 25 0.66 -1.94 19.56
C LYS A 25 0.31 -2.93 18.45
N ASN A 26 -0.57 -3.88 18.74
CA ASN A 26 -1.10 -4.76 17.70
C ASN A 26 -2.13 -3.98 16.87
N GLU A 27 -1.84 -3.61 15.61
CA GLU A 27 -2.75 -2.74 14.84
C GLU A 27 -4.05 -3.41 14.37
N THR A 28 -4.03 -4.71 14.04
CA THR A 28 -5.18 -5.34 13.39
C THR A 28 -6.10 -6.07 14.34
N CYS A 29 -5.61 -6.56 15.48
CA CYS A 29 -6.28 -7.47 16.45
C CYS A 29 -6.78 -8.80 15.86
N GLU A 30 -7.23 -8.78 14.60
CA GLU A 30 -7.65 -9.91 13.81
C GLU A 30 -6.47 -10.48 12.99
N PRO A 31 -6.45 -11.79 12.74
CA PRO A 31 -5.48 -12.42 11.86
C PRO A 31 -5.53 -11.84 10.44
N ILE A 32 -4.34 -11.66 9.87
CA ILE A 32 -4.16 -11.24 8.48
C ILE A 32 -4.47 -12.43 7.59
N LYS A 33 -5.47 -12.30 6.73
CA LYS A 33 -5.87 -13.33 5.76
C LYS A 33 -5.03 -13.26 4.50
N GLU A 34 -4.78 -12.04 4.02
CA GLU A 34 -4.09 -11.83 2.75
C GLU A 34 -3.36 -10.48 2.73
N PHE A 35 -2.20 -10.46 2.09
CA PHE A 35 -1.43 -9.26 1.83
C PHE A 35 -1.00 -9.20 0.37
N ILE A 36 -1.39 -8.13 -0.32
CA ILE A 36 -1.06 -7.89 -1.73
C ILE A 36 -0.21 -6.62 -1.80
N GLY A 37 1.09 -6.79 -2.03
CA GLY A 37 2.04 -5.69 -2.15
C GLY A 37 2.41 -5.44 -3.61
N LEU A 38 2.17 -4.22 -4.09
CA LEU A 38 2.59 -3.81 -5.44
C LEU A 38 3.92 -3.06 -5.42
N LYS A 39 4.02 -2.02 -4.57
CA LYS A 39 5.26 -1.26 -4.33
C LYS A 39 5.26 -0.63 -2.94
N CYS A 40 6.35 0.06 -2.60
CA CYS A 40 6.42 0.81 -1.34
C CYS A 40 5.24 1.79 -1.20
N LYS A 41 4.51 1.70 -0.07
CA LYS A 41 3.29 2.49 0.21
C LYS A 41 2.18 2.28 -0.84
N MET A 42 2.11 1.10 -1.45
CA MET A 42 1.05 0.67 -2.34
C MET A 42 0.74 -0.81 -2.12
N TYR A 43 -0.27 -1.09 -1.30
CA TYR A 43 -0.62 -2.45 -0.89
C TYR A 43 -2.06 -2.53 -0.39
N CYS A 44 -2.61 -3.74 -0.39
CA CYS A 44 -3.88 -4.08 0.23
C CYS A 44 -3.65 -5.18 1.26
N MET A 45 -4.20 -5.01 2.45
CA MET A 45 -4.08 -5.95 3.56
C MET A 45 -5.48 -6.30 4.04
N VAL A 46 -5.84 -7.58 3.96
CA VAL A 46 -7.14 -8.10 4.37
C VAL A 46 -6.97 -8.82 5.71
N PHE A 47 -7.76 -8.44 6.71
CA PHE A 47 -7.72 -9.01 8.05
C PHE A 47 -9.15 -9.11 8.57
N GLY A 48 -9.50 -10.24 9.19
CA GLY A 48 -10.88 -10.47 9.62
C GLY A 48 -11.89 -10.22 8.50
N ASN A 49 -12.84 -9.31 8.73
CA ASN A 49 -13.81 -8.85 7.72
C ASN A 49 -13.46 -7.47 7.11
N ASN A 50 -12.29 -6.93 7.44
CA ASN A 50 -11.85 -5.60 7.07
C ASN A 50 -10.69 -5.63 6.06
N SER A 51 -10.42 -4.47 5.45
CA SER A 51 -9.24 -4.29 4.61
C SER A 51 -8.61 -2.90 4.78
N LYS A 52 -7.28 -2.86 4.82
CA LYS A 52 -6.47 -1.64 4.81
C LYS A 52 -5.85 -1.48 3.44
N LYS A 53 -6.25 -0.43 2.73
CA LYS A 53 -5.85 -0.12 1.36
C LYS A 53 -4.94 1.10 1.34
N THR A 54 -3.79 0.98 0.70
CA THR A 54 -2.82 2.06 0.56
C THR A 54 -2.44 2.20 -0.91
N ALA A 55 -2.58 3.40 -1.46
CA ALA A 55 -2.11 3.73 -2.81
C ALA A 55 -1.51 5.15 -2.83
N LYS A 56 -0.18 5.23 -2.71
CA LYS A 56 0.53 6.51 -2.64
C LYS A 56 0.21 7.38 -3.87
N GLY A 57 -0.16 8.64 -3.62
CA GLY A 57 -0.40 9.66 -4.66
C GLY A 57 -1.84 9.73 -5.17
N ILE A 58 -2.71 8.87 -4.68
CA ILE A 58 -4.15 8.85 -4.95
C ILE A 58 -4.91 9.37 -3.73
N ARG A 59 -5.95 10.18 -3.97
CA ARG A 59 -6.83 10.67 -2.91
C ARG A 59 -7.57 9.54 -2.21
N LYS A 60 -7.81 9.73 -0.90
CA LYS A 60 -8.53 8.77 -0.06
C LYS A 60 -9.88 8.34 -0.64
N SER A 61 -10.66 9.27 -1.19
CA SER A 61 -11.94 8.98 -1.85
C SER A 61 -11.82 8.03 -3.04
N CYS A 62 -10.70 8.06 -3.76
CA CYS A 62 -10.45 7.12 -4.86
C CYS A 62 -9.96 5.76 -4.32
N VAL A 63 -9.19 5.75 -3.22
CA VAL A 63 -8.71 4.53 -2.55
C VAL A 63 -9.86 3.73 -1.92
N GLU A 64 -10.88 4.42 -1.41
CA GLU A 64 -12.07 3.78 -0.83
C GLU A 64 -12.80 2.90 -1.85
N ASN A 65 -12.82 3.30 -3.13
CA ASN A 65 -13.40 2.55 -4.24
C ASN A 65 -12.54 1.39 -4.78
N LEU A 66 -11.30 1.23 -4.28
CA LEU A 66 -10.45 0.11 -4.68
C LEU A 66 -10.82 -1.16 -3.90
N ASN A 67 -10.69 -2.32 -4.54
CA ASN A 67 -10.96 -3.63 -3.94
C ASN A 67 -9.72 -4.51 -3.97
N ALA A 68 -9.64 -5.51 -3.09
CA ALA A 68 -8.50 -6.43 -3.06
C ALA A 68 -8.29 -7.15 -4.40
N GLU A 69 -9.37 -7.52 -5.09
CA GLU A 69 -9.33 -8.14 -6.43
C GLU A 69 -8.65 -7.25 -7.47
N LEU A 70 -8.85 -5.93 -7.42
CA LEU A 70 -8.17 -4.99 -8.33
C LEU A 70 -6.66 -4.96 -8.09
N TYR A 71 -6.20 -5.11 -6.84
CA TYR A 71 -4.77 -5.21 -6.57
C TYR A 71 -4.20 -6.53 -7.12
N LYS A 72 -4.96 -7.64 -7.05
CA LYS A 72 -4.55 -8.92 -7.63
C LYS A 72 -4.48 -8.88 -9.15
N SER A 73 -5.50 -8.35 -9.81
CA SER A 73 -5.50 -8.26 -11.28
C SER A 73 -4.36 -7.37 -11.77
N VAL A 74 -4.10 -6.24 -11.11
CA VAL A 74 -2.96 -5.37 -11.42
C VAL A 74 -1.62 -6.10 -11.30
N LEU A 75 -1.46 -6.97 -10.29
CA LEU A 75 -0.25 -7.76 -10.11
C LEU A 75 -0.12 -8.87 -11.18
N SER A 76 -1.18 -9.65 -11.38
CA SER A 76 -1.18 -10.82 -12.28
C SER A 76 -1.13 -10.44 -13.76
N GLU A 77 -1.91 -9.44 -14.17
CA GLU A 77 -2.05 -9.00 -15.57
C GLU A 77 -1.08 -7.86 -15.92
N ARG A 78 -0.24 -7.45 -14.96
CA ARG A 78 0.73 -6.36 -15.08
C ARG A 78 0.15 -5.03 -15.58
N LEU A 79 -1.03 -4.66 -15.07
CA LEU A 79 -1.80 -3.51 -15.54
C LEU A 79 -1.38 -2.18 -14.89
N PHE A 80 -1.64 -1.08 -15.60
CA PHE A 80 -1.50 0.27 -15.07
C PHE A 80 -2.88 0.90 -14.91
N LEU A 81 -3.41 0.85 -13.69
CA LEU A 81 -4.74 1.40 -13.42
C LEU A 81 -4.64 2.89 -13.14
N ARG A 82 -5.37 3.70 -13.91
CA ARG A 82 -5.39 5.17 -13.78
C ARG A 82 -6.67 5.64 -13.11
N HIS A 83 -6.54 6.66 -12.26
CA HIS A 83 -7.67 7.34 -11.63
C HIS A 83 -7.69 8.83 -11.95
N LYS A 84 -8.88 9.29 -12.32
CA LYS A 84 -9.21 10.71 -12.39
C LYS A 84 -9.49 11.22 -10.99
N GLN A 85 -8.83 12.30 -10.60
CA GLN A 85 -9.07 13.00 -9.33
C GLN A 85 -9.01 14.50 -9.55
N ASN A 86 -9.89 15.23 -8.86
CA ASN A 86 -9.89 16.68 -8.87
C ASN A 86 -9.13 17.19 -7.66
N ILE A 87 -8.19 18.12 -7.85
CA ILE A 87 -7.42 18.73 -6.79
C ILE A 87 -7.47 20.26 -6.85
N LEU A 88 -7.20 20.91 -5.73
CA LEU A 88 -6.88 22.33 -5.69
C LEU A 88 -5.37 22.47 -5.71
N VAL A 89 -4.85 23.32 -6.60
CA VAL A 89 -3.42 23.60 -6.76
C VAL A 89 -3.21 25.10 -6.63
N THR A 90 -2.26 25.50 -5.80
CA THR A 90 -1.83 26.89 -5.71
C THR A 90 -0.58 27.08 -6.56
N LYS A 91 -0.62 28.01 -7.51
CA LYS A 91 0.55 28.41 -8.30
C LYS A 91 0.62 29.93 -8.34
N ASN A 92 1.73 30.53 -7.92
CA ASN A 92 1.90 31.98 -7.79
C ASN A 92 0.77 32.63 -6.98
N HIS A 93 0.42 32.03 -5.84
CA HIS A 93 -0.69 32.46 -4.96
C HIS A 93 -2.10 32.42 -5.59
N ASP A 94 -2.26 31.86 -6.78
CA ASP A 94 -3.55 31.67 -7.44
C ASP A 94 -4.04 30.22 -7.27
N ILE A 95 -5.23 30.04 -6.71
CA ILE A 95 -5.82 28.73 -6.40
C ILE A 95 -6.69 28.28 -7.58
N LYS A 96 -6.31 27.15 -8.18
CA LYS A 96 -7.02 26.58 -9.33
C LYS A 96 -7.50 25.18 -9.04
N ARG A 97 -8.66 24.84 -9.61
CA ARG A 97 -9.14 23.47 -9.67
C ARG A 97 -8.50 22.77 -10.88
N VAL A 98 -7.85 21.64 -10.64
CA VAL A 98 -7.18 20.85 -11.68
C VAL A 98 -7.69 19.42 -11.64
N ALA A 99 -8.14 18.92 -12.78
CA ALA A 99 -8.40 17.49 -12.97
C ALA A 99 -7.10 16.79 -13.35
N GLN A 100 -6.71 15.75 -12.61
CA GLN A 100 -5.52 14.95 -12.87
C GLN A 100 -5.90 13.50 -13.13
N ASN A 101 -5.27 12.88 -14.13
CA ASN A 101 -5.39 11.44 -14.37
C ASN A 101 -4.06 10.75 -14.01
N LYS A 102 -3.98 10.19 -12.80
CA LYS A 102 -2.74 9.57 -12.28
C LYS A 102 -2.79 8.06 -12.36
N ILE A 103 -1.63 7.44 -12.55
CA ILE A 103 -1.46 6.00 -12.31
C ILE A 103 -1.67 5.77 -10.81
N GLY A 104 -2.72 5.03 -10.49
CA GLY A 104 -3.14 4.75 -9.12
C GLY A 104 -2.66 3.42 -8.60
N LEU A 105 -2.79 2.35 -9.39
CA LEU A 105 -2.20 1.05 -9.08
C LEU A 105 -1.29 0.63 -10.22
N THR A 106 -0.14 0.07 -9.88
CA THR A 106 0.83 -0.44 -10.85
C THR A 106 1.69 -1.50 -10.16
N PRO A 107 2.01 -2.61 -10.85
CA PRO A 107 2.99 -3.58 -10.36
C PRO A 107 4.43 -3.05 -10.45
N PHE A 108 4.64 -1.95 -11.19
CA PHE A 108 5.98 -1.44 -11.46
C PHE A 108 6.55 -0.74 -10.22
N ASN A 109 7.71 -1.20 -9.80
CA ASN A 109 8.48 -0.64 -8.69
C ASN A 109 9.68 0.12 -9.26
N ASP A 110 9.60 1.44 -9.23
CA ASP A 110 10.63 2.38 -9.74
C ASP A 110 11.95 2.35 -8.96
N LYS A 111 12.07 1.52 -7.91
CA LYS A 111 13.26 1.39 -7.07
C LYS A 111 14.01 0.08 -7.23
N LYS A 112 13.47 -0.85 -8.01
CA LYS A 112 14.07 -2.17 -8.20
C LYS A 112 14.01 -2.55 -9.67
N PHE A 113 15.04 -3.24 -10.12
CA PHE A 113 15.03 -3.95 -11.39
C PHE A 113 14.24 -5.25 -11.19
N ILE A 114 13.13 -5.41 -11.91
CA ILE A 114 12.31 -6.63 -11.87
C ILE A 114 12.80 -7.52 -13.01
N LEU A 115 13.19 -8.77 -12.70
CA LEU A 115 13.63 -9.73 -13.70
C LEU A 115 12.48 -10.14 -14.65
N GLY A 116 12.81 -10.80 -15.76
CA GLY A 116 11.83 -11.22 -16.77
C GLY A 116 10.73 -12.17 -16.24
N ASP A 117 10.98 -12.86 -15.13
CA ASP A 117 9.98 -13.67 -14.44
C ASP A 117 8.87 -12.83 -13.76
N GLY A 118 9.11 -11.53 -13.55
CA GLY A 118 8.19 -10.60 -12.90
C GLY A 118 8.06 -10.78 -11.38
N ILE A 119 8.91 -11.59 -10.76
CA ILE A 119 8.85 -11.92 -9.32
C ILE A 119 10.16 -11.51 -8.65
N ASN A 120 11.29 -11.95 -9.20
CA ASN A 120 12.59 -11.66 -8.63
C ASN A 120 13.00 -10.23 -8.93
N CYS A 121 13.53 -9.55 -7.92
CA CYS A 121 13.86 -8.13 -8.01
C CYS A 121 15.24 -7.84 -7.40
N TYR A 122 16.07 -7.09 -8.11
CA TYR A 122 17.37 -6.61 -7.62
C TYR A 122 17.38 -5.08 -7.46
N PRO A 123 18.21 -4.53 -6.56
CA PRO A 123 18.55 -3.11 -6.59
C PRO A 123 19.24 -2.75 -7.91
N PHE A 124 19.01 -1.55 -8.44
CA PHE A 124 19.75 -1.07 -9.61
C PHE A 124 21.26 -1.08 -9.35
N GLY A 125 22.05 -1.54 -10.32
CA GLY A 125 23.51 -1.69 -10.20
C GLY A 125 23.98 -2.97 -9.49
N HIS A 126 23.07 -3.91 -9.20
CA HIS A 126 23.44 -5.22 -8.67
C HIS A 126 24.16 -6.05 -9.75
N TYR A 127 25.23 -6.76 -9.40
CA TYR A 127 26.09 -7.52 -10.33
C TYR A 127 25.35 -8.60 -11.15
N ALA A 128 24.22 -9.10 -10.65
CA ALA A 128 23.39 -10.11 -11.32
C ALA A 128 22.34 -9.50 -12.26
N ILE A 129 22.30 -8.17 -12.39
CA ILE A 129 21.58 -7.51 -13.47
C ILE A 129 22.57 -7.48 -14.62
N ASP A 130 22.45 -8.41 -15.56
CA ASP A 130 23.27 -8.38 -16.77
C ASP A 130 23.06 -7.03 -17.46
N GLU A 131 24.15 -6.36 -17.84
CA GLU A 131 24.16 -5.07 -18.56
C GLU A 131 23.63 -5.20 -20.02
N THR A 132 22.89 -6.26 -20.35
CA THR A 132 22.61 -6.67 -21.74
C THR A 132 21.36 -6.08 -22.38
N ASP A 133 20.76 -5.03 -21.84
CA ASP A 133 19.68 -4.30 -22.53
C ASP A 133 20.07 -2.82 -22.71
N GLU A 134 21.03 -2.56 -23.60
CA GLU A 134 21.15 -1.31 -24.36
C GLU A 134 20.24 -1.33 -25.60
#